data_AF-A0A2V8GJA8-F1
#
_entry.id   AF-A0A2V8GJA8-F1
#
_cell.length_a   1.000
_cell.length_b   1.000
_cell.length_c   1.000
_cell.angle_alpha   90.00
_cell.angle_beta   90.00
_cell.angle_gamma   90.00
#
_symmetry.space_group_name_H-M   'P 1'
#
loop_
_entity.id
_entity.type
_entity.pdbx_description
1 polymer ?
#
loop_
_entity_poly.entity_id
_entity_poly.type
_entity_poly.pdbx_seq_one_letter_code
_entity_poly.pdbx_strand_id
1 'polypeptide(L)'
;MLGGHTLMAHAIAPMIARKLRNALVAPVLPFSVNPAGGVDPKMPGGIELSPDLFQKVNEAVVDSMVKNGFKNIVLMGDHGGGQVELNKLASAMDAKYGPRGTHVHFCGDVYEKSRQEFAVWLTSKRLPLSNHAGISDTSTMLYLQPEPQQWVRSIYKTTIGDPVLPPGQQPDPNVPRVNNGVTGDPRRSTPEIGKLVVEMKVNNAVAEINRLIGRSRVRTPP
;
A
#
# COMPACT_ATOMS: atom_id res chain seq x y z
N MET A 1 -7.97 11.45 -10.97
CA MET A 1 -7.36 12.20 -9.85
C MET A 1 -5.97 11.62 -9.60
N LEU A 2 -4.98 12.43 -9.18
CA LEU A 2 -3.67 11.93 -8.71
C LEU A 2 -3.78 11.49 -7.24
N GLY A 3 -2.81 10.72 -6.74
CA GLY A 3 -2.78 10.32 -5.31
C GLY A 3 -3.76 9.19 -4.94
N GLY A 4 -4.07 8.27 -5.87
CA GLY A 4 -4.98 7.15 -5.63
C GLY A 4 -4.64 6.34 -4.36
N HIS A 5 -3.37 5.99 -4.17
CA HIS A 5 -2.92 5.28 -2.96
C HIS A 5 -3.10 6.08 -1.67
N THR A 6 -2.99 7.40 -1.72
CA THR A 6 -3.26 8.26 -0.57
C THR A 6 -4.74 8.18 -0.20
N LEU A 7 -5.65 8.33 -1.18
CA LEU A 7 -7.10 8.22 -0.98
C LEU A 7 -7.49 6.84 -0.43
N MET A 8 -6.91 5.78 -1.00
CA MET A 8 -7.13 4.40 -0.54
C MET A 8 -6.64 4.21 0.90
N ALA A 9 -5.42 4.66 1.22
CA ALA A 9 -4.86 4.59 2.57
C ALA A 9 -5.69 5.36 3.61
N HIS A 10 -6.20 6.55 3.25
CA HIS A 10 -7.10 7.34 4.11
C HIS A 10 -8.38 6.59 4.49
N ALA A 11 -8.89 5.71 3.61
CA ALA A 11 -10.08 4.90 3.90
C ALA A 11 -9.73 3.59 4.62
N ILE A 12 -8.66 2.90 4.19
CA ILE A 12 -8.28 1.57 4.68
C ILE A 12 -7.73 1.64 6.11
N ALA A 13 -6.86 2.61 6.42
CA ALA A 13 -6.23 2.68 7.75
C ALA A 13 -7.25 2.83 8.90
N PRO A 14 -8.29 3.67 8.82
CA PRO A 14 -9.36 3.70 9.82
C PRO A 14 -10.17 2.40 9.93
N MET A 15 -10.32 1.64 8.84
CA MET A 15 -10.98 0.33 8.89
C MET A 15 -10.14 -0.68 9.69
N ILE A 16 -8.82 -0.70 9.50
CA ILE A 16 -7.88 -1.50 10.29
C ILE A 16 -7.96 -1.08 11.76
N ALA A 17 -7.84 0.21 12.05
CA ALA A 17 -7.84 0.72 13.43
C ALA A 17 -9.12 0.37 14.20
N ARG A 18 -10.29 0.49 13.55
CA ARG A 18 -11.58 0.08 14.13
C ARG A 18 -11.64 -1.41 14.44
N LYS A 19 -11.08 -2.28 13.57
CA LYS A 19 -11.02 -3.72 13.83
C LYS A 19 -10.08 -4.07 14.98
N LEU A 20 -8.96 -3.35 15.13
CA LEU A 20 -8.04 -3.50 16.26
C LEU A 20 -8.62 -2.98 17.59
N ARG A 21 -9.56 -2.02 17.53
CA ARG A 21 -10.28 -1.39 18.67
C ARG A 21 -9.44 -0.51 19.59
N ASN A 22 -8.11 -0.59 19.53
CA ASN A 22 -7.20 0.14 20.40
C ASN A 22 -6.08 0.86 19.62
N ALA A 23 -6.35 1.21 18.36
CA ALA A 23 -5.38 1.85 17.48
C ALA A 23 -5.88 3.23 17.03
N LEU A 24 -4.95 4.17 16.92
CA LEU A 24 -5.16 5.47 16.27
C LEU A 24 -4.43 5.47 14.92
N VAL A 25 -4.95 6.23 13.97
CA VAL A 25 -4.33 6.41 12.65
C VAL A 25 -3.56 7.72 12.65
N ALA A 26 -2.24 7.65 12.46
CA ALA A 26 -1.42 8.84 12.21
C ALA A 26 -1.80 9.48 10.86
N PRO A 27 -1.50 10.77 10.62
CA PRO A 27 -1.73 11.40 9.32
C PRO A 27 -1.10 10.59 8.18
N VAL A 28 -1.88 10.32 7.13
CA VAL A 28 -1.39 9.61 5.96
C VAL A 28 -0.44 10.51 5.20
N LEU A 29 0.79 10.04 4.98
CA LEU A 29 1.78 10.77 4.19
C LEU A 29 1.45 10.66 2.69
N PRO A 30 1.36 11.77 1.95
CA PRO A 30 0.94 11.76 0.55
C PRO A 30 2.07 11.49 -0.44
N PHE A 31 3.30 11.24 0.03
CA PHE A 31 4.48 11.04 -0.81
C PHE A 31 5.19 9.73 -0.47
N SER A 32 5.73 9.06 -1.50
CA SER A 32 6.50 7.83 -1.36
C SER A 32 7.68 7.81 -2.33
N VAL A 33 8.48 6.74 -2.25
CA VAL A 33 9.46 6.38 -3.27
C VAL A 33 8.72 5.86 -4.50
N ASN A 34 9.20 6.20 -5.69
CA ASN A 34 8.66 5.66 -6.93
C ASN A 34 9.35 4.34 -7.30
N PRO A 35 8.59 3.24 -7.44
CA PRO A 35 9.16 1.94 -7.77
C PRO A 35 9.72 1.86 -9.20
N ALA A 36 9.36 2.80 -10.08
CA ALA A 36 9.87 2.89 -11.46
C ALA A 36 11.19 3.69 -11.57
N GLY A 37 11.73 4.20 -10.47
CA GLY A 37 13.06 4.84 -10.44
C GLY A 37 13.10 6.30 -10.88
N GLY A 38 11.96 6.98 -10.98
CA GLY A 38 11.92 8.41 -11.25
C GLY A 38 10.59 8.93 -11.78
N VAL A 39 10.38 10.25 -11.70
CA VAL A 39 9.32 10.94 -12.43
C VAL A 39 9.65 10.96 -13.92
N ASP A 40 8.71 10.51 -14.75
CA ASP A 40 8.80 10.59 -16.21
C ASP A 40 8.06 11.85 -16.72
N PRO A 41 8.73 12.80 -17.41
CA PRO A 41 8.08 13.95 -18.02
C PRO A 41 6.96 13.61 -19.01
N LYS A 42 6.96 12.39 -19.57
CA LYS A 42 5.90 11.88 -20.46
C LYS A 42 4.65 11.45 -19.68
N MET A 43 4.74 11.27 -18.37
CA MET A 43 3.65 10.93 -17.44
C MET A 43 3.54 11.98 -16.33
N PRO A 44 3.08 13.20 -16.65
CA PRO A 44 3.04 14.30 -15.69
C PRO A 44 2.09 13.99 -14.51
N GLY A 45 2.51 14.37 -13.30
CA GLY A 45 1.71 14.25 -12.08
C GLY A 45 2.33 13.40 -10.97
N GLY A 46 3.42 12.68 -11.25
CA GLY A 46 4.22 12.02 -10.22
C GLY A 46 4.91 13.03 -9.29
N ILE A 47 4.78 12.83 -7.98
CA ILE A 47 5.54 13.53 -6.95
C ILE A 47 6.12 12.47 -6.03
N GLU A 48 7.44 12.40 -5.95
CA GLU A 48 8.16 11.36 -5.22
C GLU A 48 9.20 11.95 -4.28
N LEU A 49 9.56 11.18 -3.26
CA LEU A 49 10.72 11.45 -2.42
C LEU A 49 11.83 10.46 -2.79
N SER A 50 13.08 10.90 -2.65
CA SER A 50 14.20 9.96 -2.64
C SER A 50 14.03 8.97 -1.48
N PRO A 51 14.56 7.74 -1.58
CA PRO A 51 14.51 6.77 -0.48
C PRO A 51 15.01 7.31 0.86
N ASP A 52 16.10 8.08 0.86
CA ASP A 52 16.67 8.71 2.07
C ASP A 52 15.72 9.75 2.68
N LEU A 53 15.13 10.63 1.86
CA LEU A 53 14.22 11.64 2.36
C LEU A 53 12.90 11.03 2.86
N PHE A 54 12.37 10.03 2.14
CA PHE A 54 11.19 9.27 2.58
C PHE A 54 11.42 8.63 3.96
N GLN A 55 12.58 8.00 4.16
CA GLN A 55 12.92 7.38 5.44
C GLN A 55 13.05 8.43 6.56
N LYS A 56 13.74 9.55 6.32
CA LYS A 56 13.91 10.64 7.31
C LYS A 56 12.60 11.30 7.71
N VAL A 57 11.68 11.51 6.77
CA VAL A 57 10.34 12.05 7.09
C VAL A 57 9.59 11.08 8.01
N ASN A 58 9.58 9.79 7.68
CA ASN A 58 8.92 8.79 8.53
C ASN A 58 9.63 8.63 9.89
N GLU A 59 10.96 8.75 9.94
CA GLU A 59 11.73 8.73 11.20
C GLU A 59 11.27 9.86 12.13
N ALA A 60 11.15 11.09 11.62
CA ALA A 60 10.70 12.25 12.39
C ALA A 60 9.26 12.08 12.91
N VAL A 61 8.38 11.45 12.13
CA VAL A 61 7.01 11.11 12.55
C VAL A 61 7.04 10.09 13.68
N VAL A 62 7.80 9.00 13.54
CA VAL A 62 7.94 7.97 14.59
C VAL A 62 8.53 8.58 15.86
N ASP A 63 9.61 9.35 15.76
CA ASP A 63 10.23 10.05 16.91
C ASP A 63 9.20 10.93 17.65
N SER A 64 8.35 11.64 16.90
CA SER A 64 7.28 12.46 17.48
C SER A 64 6.23 11.61 18.18
N MET A 65 5.83 10.48 17.60
CA MET A 65 4.90 9.54 18.23
C MET A 65 5.49 8.94 19.51
N VAL A 66 6.78 8.57 19.52
CA VAL A 66 7.42 8.08 20.74
C VAL A 66 7.43 9.15 21.84
N LYS A 67 7.76 10.41 21.50
CA LYS A 67 7.72 11.53 22.46
C LYS A 67 6.31 11.79 23.03
N ASN A 68 5.27 11.52 22.24
CA ASN A 68 3.87 11.60 22.68
C ASN A 68 3.41 10.37 23.50
N GLY A 69 4.30 9.41 23.78
CA GLY A 69 4.03 8.29 24.68
C GLY A 69 3.45 7.04 24.03
N PHE A 70 3.35 6.98 22.69
CA PHE A 70 2.94 5.77 21.99
C PHE A 70 3.93 4.63 22.24
N LYS A 71 3.43 3.43 22.58
CA LYS A 71 4.26 2.25 22.91
C LYS A 71 4.36 1.21 21.80
N ASN A 72 3.40 1.20 20.87
CA ASN A 72 3.43 0.36 19.69
C ASN A 72 3.13 1.25 18.49
N ILE A 73 4.06 1.35 17.55
CA ILE A 73 3.94 2.14 16.34
C ILE A 73 4.09 1.18 15.15
N VAL A 74 3.09 1.15 14.26
CA VAL A 74 3.11 0.27 13.09
C VAL A 74 3.23 1.13 11.83
N LEU A 75 4.32 0.94 11.10
CA LEU A 75 4.56 1.49 9.78
C LEU A 75 3.95 0.57 8.72
N MET A 76 3.18 1.13 7.80
CA MET A 76 2.58 0.41 6.68
C MET A 76 2.26 1.37 5.53
N GLY A 77 2.17 0.87 4.30
CA GLY A 77 1.90 1.71 3.12
C GLY A 77 1.09 0.99 2.05
N ASP A 78 0.28 1.73 1.30
CA ASP A 78 -0.57 1.20 0.21
C ASP A 78 0.11 1.26 -1.18
N HIS A 79 1.31 1.82 -1.26
CA HIS A 79 2.08 1.97 -2.51
C HIS A 79 3.26 0.99 -2.58
N GLY A 80 3.62 0.53 -3.77
CA GLY A 80 4.71 -0.43 -3.95
C GLY A 80 6.09 0.08 -3.60
N GLY A 81 6.38 1.35 -3.87
CA GLY A 81 7.61 1.99 -3.38
C GLY A 81 7.48 2.42 -1.92
N GLY A 82 8.61 2.43 -1.20
CA GLY A 82 8.68 2.78 0.23
C GLY A 82 8.60 1.58 1.17
N GLN A 83 8.19 0.39 0.69
CA GLN A 83 8.02 -0.80 1.53
C GLN A 83 9.35 -1.24 2.18
N VAL A 84 10.44 -1.24 1.41
CA VAL A 84 11.79 -1.62 1.90
C VAL A 84 12.28 -0.58 2.92
N GLU A 85 12.06 0.70 2.65
CA GLU A 85 12.45 1.82 3.47
C GLU A 85 11.72 1.81 4.83
N LEU A 86 10.40 1.57 4.82
CA LEU A 86 9.59 1.44 6.03
C LEU A 86 10.01 0.23 6.87
N ASN A 87 10.32 -0.91 6.25
CA ASN A 87 10.78 -2.11 6.97
C ASN A 87 12.15 -1.87 7.65
N LYS A 88 13.10 -1.28 6.91
CA LYS A 88 14.41 -0.90 7.45
C LYS A 88 14.27 0.10 8.60
N LEU A 89 13.41 1.11 8.43
CA LEU A 89 13.14 2.11 9.45
C LEU A 89 12.52 1.48 10.71
N ALA A 90 11.52 0.62 10.57
CA ALA A 90 10.90 -0.05 11.71
C ALA A 90 11.93 -0.82 12.53
N SER A 91 12.81 -1.57 11.86
CA SER A 91 13.91 -2.30 12.53
C SER A 91 14.87 -1.36 13.27
N ALA A 92 15.29 -0.26 12.63
CA ALA A 92 16.20 0.71 13.24
C ALA A 92 15.58 1.41 14.45
N MET A 93 14.29 1.78 14.35
CA MET A 93 13.57 2.48 15.41
C MET A 93 13.21 1.55 16.58
N ASP A 94 12.87 0.29 16.32
CA ASP A 94 12.68 -0.70 17.38
C ASP A 94 13.99 -0.97 18.12
N ALA A 95 15.13 -1.02 17.44
CA ALA A 95 16.43 -1.11 18.11
C ALA A 95 16.73 0.12 19.01
N LYS A 96 16.37 1.32 18.53
CA LYS A 96 16.55 2.60 19.26
C LYS A 96 15.61 2.77 20.46
N TYR A 97 14.38 2.28 20.36
CA TYR A 97 13.29 2.56 21.32
C TYR A 97 12.82 1.35 22.13
N GLY A 98 13.04 0.13 21.63
CA GLY A 98 12.65 -1.12 22.27
C GLY A 98 13.19 -1.27 23.69
N PRO A 99 14.47 -0.94 23.98
CA PRO A 99 14.99 -0.96 25.36
C PRO A 99 14.26 -0.02 26.33
N ARG A 100 13.51 0.97 25.82
CA ARG A 100 12.67 1.91 26.58
C ARG A 100 11.18 1.53 26.57
N GLY A 101 10.89 0.28 26.18
CA GLY A 101 9.54 -0.28 26.15
C GLY A 101 8.64 0.29 25.05
N THR A 102 9.22 0.84 23.98
CA THR A 102 8.45 1.33 22.82
C THR A 102 8.88 0.58 21.57
N HIS A 103 7.94 -0.08 20.93
CA HIS A 103 8.20 -0.97 19.80
C HIS A 103 7.71 -0.38 18.49
N VAL A 104 8.53 -0.54 17.45
CA VAL A 104 8.20 -0.09 16.09
C VAL A 104 8.14 -1.31 15.18
N HIS A 105 7.07 -1.41 14.42
CA HIS A 105 6.76 -2.57 13.60
C HIS A 105 6.54 -2.14 12.16
N PHE A 106 6.82 -3.06 11.23
CA PHE A 106 6.41 -2.92 9.85
C PHE A 106 5.32 -3.96 9.56
N CYS A 107 4.19 -3.51 9.02
CA CYS A 107 3.11 -4.37 8.54
C CYS A 107 3.15 -4.37 7.01
N GLY A 108 3.77 -5.41 6.45
CA GLY A 108 3.88 -5.61 5.01
C GLY A 108 2.68 -6.34 4.41
N ASP A 109 1.91 -7.06 5.22
CA ASP A 109 0.79 -7.90 4.75
C ASP A 109 -0.37 -7.07 4.17
N VAL A 110 -0.52 -5.81 4.58
CA VAL A 110 -1.49 -4.88 3.98
C VAL A 110 -1.22 -4.67 2.49
N TYR A 111 0.03 -4.80 2.05
CA TYR A 111 0.43 -4.60 0.66
C TYR A 111 0.82 -5.92 -0.01
N GLU A 112 1.95 -6.51 0.36
CA GLU A 112 2.57 -7.57 -0.44
C GLU A 112 1.78 -8.89 -0.37
N LYS A 113 1.42 -9.34 0.84
CA LYS A 113 0.58 -10.54 1.00
C LYS A 113 -0.77 -10.35 0.32
N SER A 114 -1.41 -9.20 0.53
CA SER A 114 -2.70 -8.87 -0.11
C SER A 114 -2.60 -8.82 -1.63
N ARG A 115 -1.48 -8.32 -2.19
CA ARG A 115 -1.21 -8.35 -3.64
C ARG A 115 -1.11 -9.78 -4.17
N GLN A 116 -0.40 -10.65 -3.45
CA GLN A 116 -0.22 -12.05 -3.83
C GLN A 116 -1.55 -12.84 -3.77
N GLU A 117 -2.30 -12.70 -2.68
CA GLU A 117 -3.62 -13.33 -2.54
C GLU A 117 -4.61 -12.83 -3.59
N PHE A 118 -4.57 -11.53 -3.92
CA PHE A 118 -5.41 -10.98 -4.98
C PHE A 118 -5.00 -11.47 -6.37
N ALA A 119 -3.71 -11.64 -6.65
CA ALA A 119 -3.23 -12.25 -7.90
C ALA A 119 -3.72 -13.70 -8.07
N VAL A 120 -3.74 -14.48 -6.99
CA VAL A 120 -4.32 -15.83 -6.97
C VAL A 120 -5.83 -15.77 -7.24
N TRP A 121 -6.54 -14.83 -6.61
CA TRP A 121 -7.97 -14.63 -6.83
C TRP A 121 -8.28 -14.25 -8.29
N LEU A 122 -7.54 -13.31 -8.89
CA LEU A 122 -7.68 -12.91 -10.30
C LEU A 122 -7.52 -14.12 -11.22
N THR A 123 -6.47 -14.91 -11.00
CA THR A 123 -6.20 -16.14 -11.75
C THR A 123 -7.37 -17.12 -11.64
N SER A 124 -7.92 -17.34 -10.43
CA SER A 124 -9.08 -18.23 -10.20
C SER A 124 -10.35 -17.76 -10.94
N LYS A 125 -10.46 -16.46 -11.22
CA LYS A 125 -11.57 -15.85 -11.96
C LYS A 125 -11.28 -15.68 -13.45
N ARG A 126 -10.14 -16.17 -13.95
CA ARG A 126 -9.66 -15.97 -15.32
C ARG A 126 -9.59 -14.49 -15.70
N LEU A 127 -9.27 -13.64 -14.73
CA LEU A 127 -9.01 -12.22 -14.92
C LEU A 127 -7.51 -11.98 -15.10
N PRO A 128 -7.11 -10.95 -15.86
CA PRO A 128 -5.71 -10.61 -16.02
C PRO A 128 -5.09 -10.18 -14.69
N LEU A 129 -3.80 -10.47 -14.53
CA LEU A 129 -3.03 -9.97 -13.39
C LEU A 129 -3.04 -8.43 -13.37
N SER A 130 -2.92 -7.87 -12.17
CA SER A 130 -2.98 -6.43 -11.94
C SER A 130 -1.75 -5.99 -11.16
N ASN A 131 -1.19 -4.84 -11.51
CA ASN A 131 -0.13 -4.20 -10.74
C ASN A 131 -0.50 -2.75 -10.41
N HIS A 132 -0.32 -1.82 -11.36
CA HIS A 132 -0.57 -0.39 -11.12
C HIS A 132 -1.70 0.13 -11.99
N ALA A 133 -2.66 0.84 -11.38
CA ALA A 133 -3.87 1.36 -12.01
C ALA A 133 -4.73 0.29 -12.74
N GLY A 134 -4.43 -1.01 -12.53
CA GLY A 134 -5.18 -2.15 -13.07
C GLY A 134 -6.45 -2.44 -12.26
N ILE A 135 -6.90 -3.70 -12.30
CA ILE A 135 -8.13 -4.14 -11.61
C ILE A 135 -8.10 -3.81 -10.12
N SER A 136 -6.98 -4.02 -9.43
CA SER A 136 -6.85 -3.80 -7.98
C SER A 136 -7.16 -2.35 -7.60
N ASP A 137 -6.38 -1.41 -8.15
CA ASP A 137 -6.46 0.01 -7.79
C ASP A 137 -7.78 0.61 -8.28
N THR A 138 -8.15 0.34 -9.53
CA THR A 138 -9.37 0.91 -10.12
C THR A 138 -10.62 0.41 -9.40
N SER A 139 -10.71 -0.88 -9.08
CA SER A 139 -11.85 -1.44 -8.33
C SER A 139 -11.92 -0.86 -6.92
N THR A 140 -10.78 -0.77 -6.23
CA THR A 140 -10.70 -0.21 -4.88
C THR A 140 -11.15 1.26 -4.86
N MET A 141 -10.69 2.07 -5.82
CA MET A 141 -11.12 3.45 -5.94
C MET A 141 -12.60 3.59 -6.34
N LEU A 142 -13.14 2.72 -7.19
CA LEU A 142 -14.58 2.69 -7.51
C LEU A 142 -15.45 2.37 -6.29
N TYR A 143 -14.97 1.50 -5.40
CA TYR A 143 -15.66 1.15 -4.16
C TYR A 143 -15.63 2.28 -3.12
N LEU A 144 -14.50 2.99 -3.03
CA LEU A 144 -14.25 3.98 -1.98
C LEU A 144 -14.64 5.42 -2.37
N GLN A 145 -14.81 5.71 -3.66
CA GLN A 145 -15.15 7.07 -4.10
C GLN A 145 -16.47 7.54 -3.47
N PRO A 146 -16.55 8.79 -3.00
CA PRO A 146 -17.77 9.30 -2.39
C PRO A 146 -18.93 9.37 -3.38
N GLU A 147 -18.64 9.80 -4.61
CA GLU A 147 -19.61 9.93 -5.69
C GLU A 147 -19.11 9.27 -6.99
N PRO A 148 -20.02 8.80 -7.87
CA PRO A 148 -19.65 8.24 -9.16
C PRO A 148 -18.76 9.19 -9.98
N GLN A 149 -17.67 8.64 -10.51
CA GLN A 149 -16.68 9.35 -11.34
C GLN A 149 -15.84 10.43 -10.64
N GLN A 150 -15.97 10.60 -9.32
CA GLN A 150 -15.17 11.57 -8.58
C GLN A 150 -13.67 11.21 -8.59
N TRP A 151 -13.34 9.92 -8.44
CA TRP A 151 -11.95 9.45 -8.43
C TRP A 151 -11.56 8.73 -9.71
N VAL A 152 -12.47 7.87 -10.22
CA VAL A 152 -12.25 7.03 -11.41
C VAL A 152 -13.11 7.51 -12.57
N ARG A 153 -12.47 8.05 -13.62
CA ARG A 153 -13.16 8.48 -14.84
C ARG A 153 -13.58 7.28 -15.69
N SER A 154 -14.72 7.36 -16.38
CA SER A 154 -15.31 6.30 -17.21
C SER A 154 -14.38 5.70 -18.28
N ILE A 155 -13.35 6.44 -18.72
CA ILE A 155 -12.34 5.99 -19.69
C ILE A 155 -11.65 4.67 -19.29
N TYR A 156 -11.63 4.31 -18.00
CA TYR A 156 -11.11 3.01 -17.55
C TYR A 156 -11.77 1.80 -18.25
N LYS A 157 -12.99 1.96 -18.78
CA LYS A 157 -13.70 0.93 -19.55
C LYS A 157 -13.08 0.65 -20.92
N THR A 158 -12.29 1.58 -21.45
CA THR A 158 -11.60 1.46 -22.74
C THR A 158 -10.07 1.49 -22.59
N THR A 159 -9.54 1.79 -21.40
CA THR A 159 -8.10 1.78 -21.13
C THR A 159 -7.52 0.36 -21.13
N ILE A 160 -6.40 0.18 -21.80
CA ILE A 160 -5.54 -1.00 -21.74
C ILE A 160 -4.15 -0.52 -21.32
N GLY A 161 -3.57 -1.12 -20.28
CA GLY A 161 -2.21 -0.84 -19.85
C GLY A 161 -1.21 -1.87 -20.35
N ASP A 162 0.04 -1.69 -19.93
CA ASP A 162 1.09 -2.67 -20.15
C ASP A 162 0.76 -4.00 -19.43
N PRO A 163 0.97 -5.16 -20.05
CA PRO A 163 0.59 -6.44 -19.47
C PRO A 163 1.40 -6.73 -18.21
N VAL A 164 0.72 -7.30 -17.20
CA VAL A 164 1.36 -7.90 -16.03
C VAL A 164 1.63 -9.36 -16.34
N LEU A 165 2.91 -9.73 -16.36
CA LEU A 165 3.32 -11.08 -16.68
C LEU A 165 3.40 -11.95 -15.41
N PRO A 166 3.18 -13.27 -15.54
CA PRO A 166 3.47 -14.21 -14.48
C PRO A 166 4.93 -14.11 -13.99
N PRO A 167 5.21 -14.48 -12.73
CA PRO A 167 6.57 -14.52 -12.21
C PRO A 167 7.51 -15.32 -13.12
N GLY A 168 8.70 -14.79 -13.37
CA GLY A 168 9.72 -15.43 -14.21
C GLY A 168 9.59 -15.18 -15.71
N GLN A 169 8.52 -14.51 -16.16
CA GLN A 169 8.38 -14.10 -17.57
C GLN A 169 8.86 -12.66 -17.78
N GLN A 170 9.39 -12.41 -18.97
CA GLN A 170 9.86 -11.08 -19.41
C GLN A 170 8.97 -10.57 -20.55
N PRO A 171 8.75 -9.24 -20.65
CA PRO A 171 8.06 -8.66 -21.80
C PRO A 171 8.79 -8.98 -23.10
N ASP A 172 8.03 -9.27 -24.16
CA ASP A 172 8.58 -9.39 -25.50
C ASP A 172 9.18 -8.03 -25.90
N PRO A 173 10.51 -7.95 -26.17
CA PRO A 173 11.15 -6.70 -26.54
C PRO A 173 10.64 -6.12 -27.86
N ASN A 174 9.99 -6.91 -28.72
CA ASN A 174 9.46 -6.47 -30.01
C ASN A 174 8.06 -5.86 -29.91
N VAL A 175 7.38 -5.98 -28.75
CA VAL A 175 6.06 -5.41 -28.52
C VAL A 175 6.22 -4.04 -27.84
N PRO A 176 5.86 -2.93 -28.51
CA PRO A 176 5.93 -1.61 -27.91
C PRO A 176 5.06 -1.53 -26.65
N ARG A 177 5.60 -0.89 -25.61
CA ARG A 177 4.87 -0.59 -24.37
C ARG A 177 3.81 0.47 -24.63
N VAL A 178 2.67 0.34 -23.96
CA VAL A 178 1.59 1.33 -24.03
C VAL A 178 2.01 2.62 -23.32
N ASN A 179 2.77 2.52 -22.21
CA ASN A 179 3.35 3.66 -21.50
C ASN A 179 2.32 4.75 -21.13
N ASN A 180 1.11 4.35 -20.73
CA ASN A 180 0.04 5.27 -20.32
C ASN A 180 -0.12 5.37 -18.78
N GLY A 181 0.89 4.90 -18.03
CA GLY A 181 0.87 4.84 -16.57
C GLY A 181 0.03 3.68 -15.99
N VAL A 182 -0.53 2.81 -16.83
CA VAL A 182 -1.28 1.62 -16.38
C VAL A 182 -0.46 0.37 -16.63
N THR A 183 -0.34 -0.48 -15.61
CA THR A 183 0.25 -1.82 -15.71
C THR A 183 -0.78 -2.85 -15.27
N GLY A 184 -1.50 -3.41 -16.26
CA GLY A 184 -2.67 -4.27 -16.11
C GLY A 184 -3.83 -3.82 -17.01
N ASP A 185 -4.99 -4.45 -16.82
CA ASP A 185 -6.21 -4.14 -17.58
C ASP A 185 -7.36 -3.78 -16.63
N PRO A 186 -7.72 -2.50 -16.48
CA PRO A 186 -8.74 -2.07 -15.53
C PRO A 186 -10.18 -2.29 -16.02
N ARG A 187 -10.43 -2.75 -17.25
CA ARG A 187 -11.77 -2.73 -17.84
C ARG A 187 -12.79 -3.60 -17.09
N ARG A 188 -12.29 -4.64 -16.44
CA ARG A 188 -13.07 -5.57 -15.61
C ARG A 188 -13.28 -5.09 -14.17
N SER A 189 -12.85 -3.88 -13.82
CA SER A 189 -12.98 -3.32 -12.47
C SER A 189 -14.44 -3.02 -12.10
N THR A 190 -14.80 -3.39 -10.87
CA THR A 190 -16.11 -3.12 -10.27
C THR A 190 -15.98 -2.77 -8.79
N PRO A 191 -16.95 -2.04 -8.20
CA PRO A 191 -16.97 -1.78 -6.76
C PRO A 191 -16.93 -3.05 -5.90
N GLU A 192 -17.53 -4.15 -6.35
CA GLU A 192 -17.57 -5.42 -5.60
C GLU A 192 -16.18 -6.05 -5.50
N ILE A 193 -15.39 -5.98 -6.57
CA ILE A 193 -13.97 -6.37 -6.54
C ILE A 193 -13.20 -5.43 -5.60
N GLY A 194 -13.52 -4.14 -5.59
CA GLY A 194 -12.90 -3.16 -4.71
C GLY A 194 -13.12 -3.48 -3.24
N LYS A 195 -14.36 -3.82 -2.87
CA LYS A 195 -14.71 -4.26 -1.52
C LYS A 195 -13.90 -5.48 -1.11
N LEU A 196 -13.79 -6.49 -2.00
CA LEU A 196 -12.98 -7.69 -1.74
C LEU A 196 -11.50 -7.34 -1.47
N VAL A 197 -10.90 -6.47 -2.29
CA VAL A 197 -9.50 -6.02 -2.11
C VAL A 197 -9.33 -5.30 -0.78
N VAL A 198 -10.24 -4.36 -0.45
CA VAL A 198 -10.22 -3.65 0.83
C VAL A 198 -10.32 -4.62 2.01
N GLU A 199 -11.25 -5.57 1.97
CA GLU A 199 -11.41 -6.56 3.03
C GLU A 199 -10.17 -7.43 3.19
N MET A 200 -9.56 -7.87 2.09
CA MET A 200 -8.30 -8.62 2.09
C MET A 200 -7.19 -7.82 2.77
N LYS A 201 -6.95 -6.57 2.32
CA LYS A 201 -5.95 -5.67 2.91
C LYS A 201 -6.17 -5.46 4.40
N VAL A 202 -7.41 -5.15 4.80
CA VAL A 202 -7.77 -4.91 6.20
C VAL A 202 -7.56 -6.15 7.06
N ASN A 203 -8.03 -7.32 6.60
CA ASN A 203 -7.92 -8.56 7.38
C ASN A 203 -6.46 -9.00 7.54
N ASN A 204 -5.67 -8.91 6.47
CA ASN A 204 -4.25 -9.23 6.51
C ASN A 204 -3.47 -8.30 7.44
N ALA A 205 -3.72 -6.98 7.36
CA ALA A 205 -3.08 -6.02 8.26
C ALA A 205 -3.43 -6.29 9.73
N VAL A 206 -4.72 -6.53 10.04
CA VAL A 206 -5.16 -6.83 11.41
C VAL A 206 -4.50 -8.10 11.94
N ALA A 207 -4.46 -9.16 11.13
CA ALA A 207 -3.83 -10.42 11.52
C ALA A 207 -2.33 -10.24 11.79
N GLU A 208 -1.63 -9.49 10.93
CA GLU A 208 -0.21 -9.24 11.09
C GLU A 208 0.09 -8.37 12.32
N ILE A 209 -0.65 -7.27 12.51
CA ILE A 209 -0.46 -6.35 13.63
C ILE A 209 -0.69 -7.07 14.96
N ASN A 210 -1.74 -7.89 15.08
CA ASN A 210 -1.98 -8.69 16.28
C ASN A 210 -0.83 -9.66 16.56
N ARG A 211 -0.27 -10.30 15.52
CA ARG A 211 0.90 -11.18 15.65
C ARG A 211 2.15 -10.41 16.09
N LEU A 212 2.39 -9.23 15.53
CA LEU A 212 3.56 -8.39 15.83
C LEU A 212 3.51 -7.90 17.29
N ILE A 213 2.39 -7.30 17.71
CA ILE A 213 2.22 -6.77 19.07
C ILE A 213 2.14 -7.91 20.10
N GLY A 214 1.49 -9.03 19.77
CA GLY A 214 1.44 -10.20 20.65
C GLY A 214 2.82 -10.77 20.97
N ARG A 215 3.74 -10.78 20.00
CA ARG A 215 5.15 -11.17 20.22
C ARG A 215 5.91 -10.18 21.09
N SER A 216 5.63 -8.88 20.99
CA SER A 216 6.28 -7.85 21.81
C SER A 216 5.93 -7.97 23.30
N ARG A 217 4.68 -8.32 23.63
CA ARG A 217 4.24 -8.54 25.02
C ARG A 217 4.96 -9.70 25.71
N VAL A 218 5.44 -10.69 24.97
CA VAL A 218 6.20 -11.82 25.52
C VAL A 218 7.66 -11.44 25.81
N ARG A 219 8.17 -10.38 25.18
CA ARG A 219 9.58 -9.95 25.30
C ARG A 219 9.83 -8.96 26.44
N THR A 220 8.79 -8.39 27.03
CA THR A 220 8.89 -7.47 28.18
C THR A 220 8.69 -8.27 29.47
N PRO A 221 9.71 -8.44 30.32
CA PRO A 221 9.51 -9.06 31.64
C PRO A 221 8.63 -8.13 32.52
N PRO A 222 7.94 -8.69 33.53
CA PRO A 222 7.09 -7.93 34.46
C PRO A 222 7.86 -6.87 35.25
#